data_AF-A0AAE7CD53-F1
#
_entry.id   AF-A0AAE7CD53-F1
#
_cell.length_a   1.000
_cell.length_b   1.000
_cell.length_c   1.000
_cell.angle_alpha   90.00
_cell.angle_beta   90.00
_cell.angle_gamma   90.00
#
_symmetry.space_group_name_H-M   'P 1'
#
loop_
_entity.id
_entity.type
_entity.pdbx_description
1 polymer ?
#
loop_
_entity_poly.entity_id
_entity_poly.type
_entity_poly.pdbx_seq_one_letter_code
_entity_poly.pdbx_strand_id
1 'polypeptide(L)'
;MSRRAIVIALGVTGASSLLVAVMLVARSVPGSGSEDTGVFAADATSTATPEPEDRALAFAAATAFCRPDVDSGTWQRALDPDLTADARVLYAATDPANVPCAGVMDAGGPVGDQQTATDAAWQFDAAVGGPVTVTLHRDRPAAPWKVSYIDPAGGAP
;
A
#
# COMPACT_ATOMS: atom_id res chain seq x y z
N MET A 1 5.26 -24.98 -43.05
CA MET A 1 4.56 -26.22 -42.65
C MET A 1 5.44 -26.99 -41.68
N SER A 2 5.03 -27.19 -40.43
CA SER A 2 4.97 -28.51 -39.76
C SER A 2 4.49 -28.32 -38.31
N ARG A 3 3.60 -29.21 -37.87
CA ARG A 3 2.90 -29.19 -36.57
C ARG A 3 3.42 -30.33 -35.68
N ARG A 4 3.12 -30.21 -34.37
CA ARG A 4 3.03 -31.24 -33.31
C ARG A 4 4.33 -31.48 -32.53
N ALA A 5 4.33 -31.74 -31.22
CA ALA A 5 3.28 -32.30 -30.37
C ALA A 5 3.40 -31.85 -28.90
N ILE A 6 2.24 -31.90 -28.23
CA ILE A 6 2.03 -31.87 -26.78
C ILE A 6 2.57 -33.15 -26.14
N VAL A 7 3.19 -33.04 -24.96
CA VAL A 7 3.25 -34.14 -23.97
C VAL A 7 2.85 -33.57 -22.61
N ILE A 8 1.75 -34.12 -22.09
CA ILE A 8 1.26 -33.98 -20.71
C ILE A 8 2.03 -35.00 -19.86
N ALA A 9 2.47 -34.61 -18.67
CA ALA A 9 2.87 -35.55 -17.62
C ALA A 9 2.34 -35.08 -16.25
N LEU A 10 1.55 -35.96 -15.64
CA LEU A 10 0.98 -35.88 -14.31
C LEU A 10 2.02 -36.11 -13.21
N GLY A 11 1.71 -35.61 -12.01
CA GLY A 11 2.15 -36.15 -10.73
C GLY A 11 2.87 -35.11 -9.88
N VAL A 12 2.63 -34.94 -8.58
CA VAL A 12 1.91 -35.74 -7.59
C VAL A 12 1.53 -34.79 -6.45
N THR A 13 0.34 -35.02 -5.91
CA THR A 13 -0.22 -34.54 -4.64
C THR A 13 0.79 -34.45 -3.51
N GLY A 14 0.89 -33.28 -2.87
CA GLY A 14 1.65 -33.04 -1.65
C GLY A 14 0.83 -32.27 -0.61
N ALA A 15 0.03 -33.02 0.14
CA ALA A 15 -0.46 -32.77 1.49
C ALA A 15 -0.82 -31.33 1.91
N SER A 16 -2.10 -31.01 1.73
CA SER A 16 -2.84 -30.02 2.52
C SER A 16 -2.65 -30.28 4.02
N SER A 17 -2.14 -29.29 4.76
CA SER A 17 -2.19 -29.26 6.22
C SER A 17 -2.82 -27.94 6.66
N LEU A 18 -4.14 -27.86 6.47
CA LEU A 18 -5.01 -26.86 7.08
C LEU A 18 -5.34 -27.38 8.49
N LEU A 19 -4.56 -26.96 9.49
CA LEU A 19 -4.88 -27.21 10.89
C LEU A 19 -5.83 -26.11 11.39
N VAL A 20 -7.12 -26.27 11.09
CA VAL A 20 -8.21 -25.54 11.78
C VAL A 20 -8.65 -26.42 12.94
N ALA A 21 -8.05 -26.22 14.10
CA ALA A 21 -8.55 -26.79 15.35
C ALA A 21 -9.58 -25.83 15.96
N VAL A 22 -10.84 -25.92 15.52
CA VAL A 22 -11.98 -25.33 16.25
C VAL A 22 -12.73 -26.48 16.92
N MET A 23 -12.33 -26.80 18.14
CA MET A 23 -13.16 -27.54 19.09
C MET A 23 -13.55 -26.57 20.21
N LEU A 24 -14.70 -25.92 20.05
CA LEU A 24 -15.42 -25.28 21.14
C LEU A 24 -16.75 -26.01 21.30
N VAL A 25 -16.72 -27.04 22.14
CA VAL A 25 -17.92 -27.67 22.71
C VAL A 25 -18.60 -26.63 23.60
N ALA A 26 -19.52 -25.86 23.02
CA ALA A 26 -20.47 -25.04 23.75
C ALA A 26 -21.56 -25.97 24.31
N ARG A 27 -21.36 -26.39 25.56
CA ARG A 27 -22.39 -27.05 26.37
C ARG A 27 -23.26 -25.96 26.99
N SER A 28 -24.42 -25.74 26.39
CA SER A 28 -25.45 -24.82 26.87
C SER A 28 -26.05 -25.32 28.19
N VAL A 29 -26.03 -24.45 29.20
CA VAL A 29 -26.40 -24.63 30.62
C VAL A 29 -27.94 -24.69 30.79
N PRO A 30 -28.47 -25.22 31.92
CA PRO A 30 -29.05 -24.26 32.88
C PRO A 30 -28.83 -24.61 34.37
N GLY A 31 -28.49 -23.58 35.15
CA GLY A 31 -29.02 -23.36 36.49
C GLY A 31 -28.31 -23.99 37.70
N SER A 32 -27.58 -23.15 38.45
CA SER A 32 -27.68 -22.94 39.92
C SER A 32 -26.30 -22.72 40.53
N GLY A 33 -26.07 -21.54 41.13
CA GLY A 33 -24.90 -21.27 41.94
C GLY A 33 -24.53 -19.79 41.95
N SER A 34 -24.66 -19.18 43.12
CA SER A 34 -24.44 -17.77 43.44
C SER A 34 -22.97 -17.32 43.35
N GLU A 35 -22.80 -15.99 43.40
CA GLU A 35 -21.59 -15.25 43.83
C GLU A 35 -20.40 -15.32 42.85
N ASP A 36 -19.53 -14.33 42.65
CA ASP A 36 -19.37 -12.93 43.02
C ASP A 36 -18.17 -12.47 42.16
N THR A 37 -18.09 -11.18 41.83
CA THR A 37 -16.87 -10.46 41.39
C THR A 37 -16.06 -10.99 40.19
N GLY A 38 -15.97 -10.18 39.13
CA GLY A 38 -14.81 -10.24 38.24
C GLY A 38 -15.08 -9.81 36.81
N VAL A 39 -15.08 -8.51 36.58
CA VAL A 39 -14.96 -7.89 35.26
C VAL A 39 -13.76 -8.46 34.52
N PHE A 40 -13.96 -9.20 33.45
CA PHE A 40 -13.02 -9.24 32.33
C PHE A 40 -13.81 -9.38 31.04
N ALA A 41 -14.38 -8.26 30.59
CA ALA A 41 -14.53 -8.05 29.16
C ALA A 41 -13.11 -8.20 28.60
N ALA A 42 -12.84 -9.32 27.92
CA ALA A 42 -11.62 -9.50 27.16
C ALA A 42 -11.66 -8.45 26.06
N ASP A 43 -11.09 -7.29 26.36
CA ASP A 43 -10.80 -6.25 25.39
C ASP A 43 -9.83 -6.88 24.40
N ALA A 44 -10.39 -7.38 23.29
CA ALA A 44 -9.63 -7.83 22.14
C ALA A 44 -9.08 -6.57 21.46
N THR A 45 -8.12 -5.91 22.10
CA THR A 45 -7.29 -4.92 21.43
C THR A 45 -6.52 -5.67 20.35
N SER A 46 -7.02 -5.57 19.13
CA SER A 46 -6.33 -6.05 17.94
C SER A 46 -5.04 -5.24 17.80
N THR A 47 -3.90 -5.83 18.15
CA THR A 47 -2.59 -5.21 17.94
C THR A 47 -2.25 -5.25 16.46
N ALA A 48 -2.83 -4.34 15.68
CA ALA A 48 -2.40 -4.13 14.30
C ALA A 48 -0.92 -3.71 14.30
N THR A 49 -0.10 -4.37 13.49
CA THR A 49 1.27 -3.91 13.22
C THR A 49 1.18 -2.48 12.67
N PRO A 50 1.94 -1.50 13.23
CA PRO A 50 1.93 -0.14 12.71
C PRO A 50 2.37 -0.13 11.25
N GLU A 51 1.71 0.68 10.43
CA GLU A 51 2.08 0.86 9.03
C GLU A 51 3.49 1.47 8.91
N PRO A 52 4.32 1.03 7.95
CA PRO A 52 5.58 1.69 7.64
C PRO A 52 5.37 3.16 7.26
N GLU A 53 6.17 4.06 7.86
CA GLU A 53 6.09 5.52 7.61
C GLU A 53 6.25 5.88 6.12
N ASP A 54 7.14 5.18 5.41
CA ASP A 54 7.39 5.38 3.99
C ASP A 54 6.17 5.03 3.13
N ARG A 55 5.42 3.97 3.48
CA ARG A 55 4.18 3.60 2.76
C ARG A 55 3.11 4.68 2.92
N ALA A 56 2.89 5.13 4.15
CA ALA A 56 1.88 6.14 4.44
C ALA A 56 2.18 7.46 3.71
N LEU A 57 3.45 7.88 3.71
CA LEU A 57 3.91 9.05 2.95
C LEU A 57 3.73 8.85 1.43
N ALA A 58 4.08 7.67 0.91
CA ALA A 58 3.93 7.35 -0.50
C ALA A 58 2.46 7.44 -0.95
N PHE A 59 1.55 6.89 -0.16
CA PHE A 59 0.11 6.92 -0.44
C PHE A 59 -0.45 8.35 -0.40
N ALA A 60 -0.05 9.14 0.61
CA ALA A 60 -0.44 10.55 0.71
C ALA A 60 0.03 11.35 -0.51
N ALA A 61 1.28 11.15 -0.94
CA ALA A 61 1.85 11.81 -2.10
C ALA A 61 1.16 11.40 -3.42
N ALA A 62 0.88 10.11 -3.62
CA ALA A 62 0.12 9.63 -4.78
C ALA A 62 -1.28 10.29 -4.84
N THR A 63 -1.96 10.35 -3.70
CA THR A 63 -3.28 10.97 -3.58
C THR A 63 -3.24 12.48 -3.85
N ALA A 64 -2.20 13.17 -3.38
CA ALA A 64 -2.01 14.59 -3.65
C ALA A 64 -1.69 14.86 -5.14
N PHE A 65 -0.87 14.00 -5.75
CA PHE A 65 -0.45 14.11 -7.14
C PHE A 65 -1.59 13.87 -8.13
N CYS A 66 -2.37 12.80 -7.95
CA CYS A 66 -3.46 12.40 -8.84
C CYS A 66 -4.76 13.18 -8.60
N ARG A 67 -4.68 14.51 -8.68
CA ARG A 67 -5.80 15.46 -8.56
C ARG A 67 -5.82 16.41 -9.77
N PRO A 68 -6.27 15.96 -10.95
CA PRO A 68 -6.23 16.78 -12.15
C PRO A 68 -7.21 17.97 -12.15
N ASP A 69 -8.23 17.92 -11.30
CA ASP A 69 -9.31 18.92 -11.27
C ASP A 69 -9.00 20.15 -10.39
N VAL A 70 -7.76 20.31 -9.93
CA VAL A 70 -7.41 21.31 -8.89
C VAL A 70 -6.41 22.32 -9.44
N ASP A 71 -6.44 23.54 -8.91
CA ASP A 71 -5.55 24.58 -9.39
C ASP A 71 -4.08 24.29 -9.04
N SER A 72 -3.16 24.75 -9.90
CA SER A 72 -1.72 24.49 -9.76
C SER A 72 -1.15 24.94 -8.41
N GLY A 73 -1.65 26.05 -7.84
CA GLY A 73 -1.16 26.55 -6.55
C GLY A 73 -1.60 25.69 -5.36
N THR A 74 -2.81 25.13 -5.41
CA THR A 74 -3.29 24.17 -4.43
C THR A 74 -2.62 22.80 -4.59
N TRP A 75 -2.40 22.36 -5.83
CA TRP A 75 -1.68 21.13 -6.14
C TRP A 75 -0.24 21.18 -5.62
N GLN A 76 0.50 22.23 -5.96
CA GLN A 76 1.89 22.40 -5.58
C GLN A 76 2.06 22.46 -4.04
N ARG A 77 1.22 23.25 -3.35
CA ARG A 77 1.26 23.35 -1.88
C ARG A 77 0.96 22.02 -1.17
N ALA A 78 0.18 21.15 -1.79
CA ALA A 78 -0.10 19.83 -1.24
C ALA A 78 1.10 18.88 -1.34
N LEU A 79 1.91 19.01 -2.41
CA LEU A 79 3.06 18.12 -2.65
C LEU A 79 4.37 18.64 -2.02
N ASP A 80 4.64 19.94 -2.13
CA ASP A 80 5.92 20.56 -1.78
C ASP A 80 6.52 20.15 -0.42
N PRO A 81 5.74 19.98 0.66
CA PRO A 81 6.28 19.56 1.95
C PRO A 81 6.93 18.18 1.92
N ASP A 82 6.45 17.28 1.07
CA ASP A 82 6.82 15.87 1.03
C ASP A 82 7.91 15.57 0.00
N LEU A 83 8.09 16.48 -0.97
CA LEU A 83 9.08 16.33 -2.04
C LEU A 83 10.52 16.59 -1.57
N THR A 84 11.46 15.90 -2.21
CA THR A 84 12.88 16.31 -2.22
C THR A 84 13.06 17.66 -2.92
N ALA A 85 14.23 18.28 -2.78
CA ALA A 85 14.52 19.53 -3.49
C ALA A 85 14.46 19.35 -5.02
N ASP A 86 15.01 18.26 -5.53
CA ASP A 86 15.01 17.95 -6.97
C ASP A 86 13.59 17.66 -7.49
N ALA A 87 12.78 16.92 -6.72
CA ALA A 87 11.40 16.63 -7.10
C ALA A 87 10.53 17.91 -7.11
N ARG A 88 10.77 18.87 -6.21
CA ARG A 88 10.11 20.19 -6.27
C ARG A 88 10.42 20.90 -7.59
N VAL A 89 11.67 20.86 -8.04
CA VAL A 89 12.06 21.46 -9.33
C VAL A 89 11.41 20.71 -10.49
N LEU A 90 11.40 19.37 -10.44
CA LEU A 90 10.80 18.52 -11.46
C LEU A 90 9.31 18.83 -11.68
N TYR A 91 8.56 19.01 -10.59
CA TYR A 91 7.11 19.21 -10.65
C TYR A 91 6.67 20.67 -10.67
N ALA A 92 7.58 21.64 -10.53
CA ALA A 92 7.24 23.07 -10.43
C ALA A 92 6.44 23.63 -11.63
N ALA A 93 6.61 23.03 -12.81
CA ALA A 93 5.94 23.44 -14.05
C ALA A 93 4.76 22.53 -14.42
N THR A 94 4.41 21.55 -13.58
CA THR A 94 3.30 20.65 -13.86
C THR A 94 1.97 21.39 -13.78
N ASP A 95 1.22 21.36 -14.87
CA ASP A 95 -0.20 21.69 -14.85
C ASP A 95 -0.98 20.46 -14.38
N PRO A 96 -1.70 20.52 -13.24
CA PRO A 96 -2.45 19.37 -12.71
C PRO A 96 -3.44 18.80 -13.72
N ALA A 97 -4.02 19.63 -14.60
CA ALA A 97 -4.95 19.17 -15.62
C ALA A 97 -4.34 18.14 -16.60
N ASN A 98 -3.01 18.08 -16.69
CA ASN A 98 -2.27 17.12 -17.51
C ASN A 98 -1.81 15.88 -16.74
N VAL A 99 -2.08 15.78 -15.43
CA VAL A 99 -1.72 14.60 -14.63
C VAL A 99 -2.62 13.42 -15.06
N PRO A 100 -2.04 12.31 -15.55
CA PRO A 100 -2.81 11.25 -16.19
C PRO A 100 -3.36 10.23 -15.18
N CYS A 101 -3.74 10.65 -13.98
CA CYS A 101 -4.28 9.75 -12.95
C CYS A 101 -5.27 10.46 -12.03
N ALA A 102 -6.23 9.70 -11.48
CA ALA A 102 -7.20 10.18 -10.49
C ALA A 102 -7.73 9.03 -9.63
N GLY A 103 -8.16 9.35 -8.40
CA GLY A 103 -8.82 8.39 -7.51
C GLY A 103 -7.90 7.26 -7.07
N VAL A 104 -6.75 7.59 -6.48
CA VAL A 104 -5.80 6.61 -5.93
C VAL A 104 -6.46 5.85 -4.78
N MET A 105 -6.31 4.54 -4.79
CA MET A 105 -6.83 3.61 -3.79
C MET A 105 -5.70 3.17 -2.88
N ASP A 106 -6.01 2.96 -1.60
CA ASP A 106 -5.06 2.39 -0.62
C ASP A 106 -4.96 0.86 -0.82
N ALA A 107 -4.61 0.47 -2.04
CA ALA A 107 -4.43 -0.89 -2.50
C ALA A 107 -3.14 -0.94 -3.32
N GLY A 108 -2.34 -1.98 -3.11
CA GLY A 108 -1.02 -2.12 -3.74
C GLY A 108 0.05 -2.55 -2.74
N GLY A 109 1.32 -2.36 -3.09
CA GLY A 109 2.43 -2.93 -2.34
C GLY A 109 3.81 -2.39 -2.72
N PRO A 110 4.86 -2.91 -2.07
CA PRO A 110 6.23 -2.48 -2.35
C PRO A 110 6.64 -2.94 -3.75
N VAL A 111 7.48 -2.13 -4.41
CA VAL A 111 7.98 -2.40 -5.76
C VAL A 111 9.31 -3.15 -5.68
N GLY A 112 9.30 -4.41 -6.10
CA GLY A 112 10.53 -5.21 -6.26
C GLY A 112 11.39 -5.26 -5.01
N ASP A 113 12.69 -5.04 -5.18
CA ASP A 113 13.72 -5.01 -4.15
C ASP A 113 14.07 -3.58 -3.70
N GLN A 114 13.23 -2.59 -4.00
CA GLN A 114 13.50 -1.17 -3.72
C GLN A 114 13.32 -0.75 -2.26
N GLN A 115 13.08 -1.69 -1.35
CA GLN A 115 12.96 -1.42 0.09
C GLN A 115 14.34 -1.52 0.77
N THR A 116 15.11 -0.43 0.72
CA THR A 116 16.45 -0.33 1.30
C THR A 116 16.45 0.53 2.56
N ALA A 117 17.63 0.75 3.15
CA ALA A 117 17.77 1.66 4.28
C ALA A 117 17.62 3.14 3.88
N THR A 118 17.67 3.50 2.60
CA THR A 118 17.64 4.90 2.11
C THR A 118 16.66 5.13 0.98
N ASP A 119 16.11 4.07 0.40
CA ASP A 119 15.21 4.11 -0.75
C ASP A 119 14.02 3.20 -0.48
N ALA A 120 12.86 3.61 -0.95
CA ALA A 120 11.62 2.85 -0.91
C ALA A 120 10.82 3.12 -2.19
N ALA A 121 10.04 2.17 -2.65
CA ALA A 121 9.07 2.40 -3.71
C ALA A 121 7.79 1.62 -3.47
N TRP A 122 6.67 2.33 -3.63
CA TRP A 122 5.33 1.80 -3.41
C TRP A 122 4.50 2.03 -4.66
N GLN A 123 3.70 1.03 -5.02
CA GLN A 123 2.74 1.12 -6.12
C GLN A 123 1.33 1.09 -5.55
N PHE A 124 0.48 1.99 -6.04
CA PHE A 124 -0.93 2.09 -5.69
C PHE A 124 -1.80 2.03 -6.93
N ASP A 125 -2.96 1.40 -6.85
CA ASP A 125 -3.93 1.43 -7.93
C ASP A 125 -4.61 2.81 -8.01
N ALA A 126 -4.94 3.28 -9.22
CA ALA A 126 -5.76 4.46 -9.43
C ALA A 126 -6.97 4.13 -10.31
N ALA A 127 -8.11 4.78 -10.03
CA ALA A 127 -9.34 4.60 -10.78
C ALA A 127 -9.21 5.05 -12.25
N VAL A 128 -8.33 6.01 -12.52
CA VAL A 128 -7.98 6.52 -13.85
C VAL A 128 -6.46 6.49 -13.99
N GLY A 129 -5.95 6.13 -15.17
CA GLY A 129 -4.51 6.23 -15.47
C GLY A 129 -3.68 4.99 -15.19
N GLY A 130 -4.26 3.96 -14.57
CA GLY A 130 -3.51 2.78 -14.13
C GLY A 130 -2.74 3.02 -12.83
N PRO A 131 -1.84 2.11 -12.44
CA PRO A 131 -1.13 2.21 -11.17
C PRO A 131 -0.18 3.41 -11.12
N VAL A 132 0.04 3.92 -9.92
CA VAL A 132 0.94 5.04 -9.62
C VAL A 132 2.05 4.52 -8.74
N THR A 133 3.29 4.68 -9.20
CA THR A 133 4.48 4.31 -8.43
C THR A 133 5.08 5.55 -7.79
N VAL A 134 5.36 5.49 -6.49
CA VAL A 134 6.00 6.58 -5.74
C VAL A 134 7.33 6.07 -5.20
N THR A 135 8.42 6.73 -5.60
CA THR A 135 9.76 6.48 -5.10
C THR A 135 10.09 7.51 -4.02
N LEU A 136 10.64 7.02 -2.92
CA LEU A 136 11.07 7.81 -1.77
C LEU A 136 12.58 7.65 -1.58
N HIS A 137 13.19 8.73 -1.11
CA HIS A 137 14.60 8.78 -0.77
C HIS A 137 14.82 9.49 0.57
N ARG A 138 15.87 9.09 1.27
CA ARG A 138 16.43 9.79 2.42
C ARG A 138 17.96 9.68 2.42
N ASP A 139 18.64 10.76 2.79
CA ASP A 139 20.11 10.83 2.72
C ASP A 139 20.84 9.83 3.64
N ARG A 140 20.15 9.33 4.68
CA ARG A 140 20.68 8.36 5.65
C ARG A 140 19.54 7.63 6.36
N PRO A 141 19.78 6.45 6.97
CA PRO A 141 18.71 5.64 7.58
C PRO A 141 17.90 6.30 8.70
N ALA A 142 18.40 7.37 9.30
CA ALA A 142 17.72 8.13 10.35
C ALA A 142 17.26 9.53 9.89
N ALA A 143 17.31 9.82 8.58
CA ALA A 143 16.72 11.02 8.01
C ALA A 143 15.22 10.77 7.71
N PRO A 144 14.38 11.82 7.70
CA PRO A 144 12.99 11.68 7.30
C PRO A 144 12.91 11.28 5.83
N TRP A 145 11.90 10.49 5.48
CA TRP A 145 11.60 10.18 4.08
C TRP A 145 11.13 11.41 3.32
N LYS A 146 11.49 11.46 2.04
CA LYS A 146 10.98 12.43 1.07
C LYS A 146 10.68 11.73 -0.24
N VAL A 147 9.68 12.22 -0.96
CA VAL A 147 9.32 11.72 -2.28
C VAL A 147 10.31 12.26 -3.31
N SER A 148 11.00 11.37 -3.99
CA SER A 148 11.98 11.70 -5.02
C SER A 148 11.40 11.63 -6.43
N TYR A 149 10.40 10.78 -6.65
CA TYR A 149 9.74 10.61 -7.94
C TYR A 149 8.35 10.00 -7.80
N ILE A 150 7.44 10.39 -8.68
CA ILE A 150 6.08 9.87 -8.84
C ILE A 150 5.88 9.58 -10.33
N ASP A 151 5.53 8.33 -10.63
CA ASP A 151 5.34 7.79 -11.97
C ASP A 151 3.90 7.26 -12.13
N PRO A 152 3.00 8.01 -12.78
CA PRO A 152 1.71 7.49 -13.17
C PRO A 152 1.88 6.62 -14.43
N ALA A 153 1.43 5.36 -14.39
CA ALA A 153 1.50 4.45 -15.55
C ALA A 153 0.82 5.00 -16.82
N GLY A 154 -0.06 6.00 -16.66
CA GLY A 154 -0.80 6.69 -17.71
C GLY A 154 -0.02 7.74 -18.51
N GLY A 155 1.24 8.07 -18.19
CA GLY A 155 2.02 8.96 -19.05
C GLY A 155 3.45 9.27 -18.62
N ALA A 156 4.40 8.95 -19.49
CA ALA A 156 5.48 9.89 -19.81
C ALA A 156 4.92 10.95 -20.79
N PRO A 157 5.38 12.21 -20.75
CA PRO A 157 5.03 13.21 -21.76
C PRO A 157 5.40 12.79 -23.19
#